data_AF-A0A936KVX3-F1
#
_entry.id   AF-A0A936KVX3-F1
#
_cell.length_a   1.000
_cell.length_b   1.000
_cell.length_c   1.000
_cell.angle_alpha   90.00
_cell.angle_beta   90.00
_cell.angle_gamma   90.00
#
_symmetry.space_group_name_H-M   'P 1'
#
loop_
_entity.id
_entity.type
_entity.pdbx_description
1 polymer ?
#
loop_
_entity_poly.entity_id
_entity_poly.type
_entity_poly.pdbx_seq_one_letter_code
_entity_poly.pdbx_strand_id
1 'polypeptide(L)'
;MWAESWKSIPDKAKRLKAAFDSYHWLIKAIDIYLKGYRIDLNNYYPGVNALTLSTIAVHLADRFDDKKDPDPDITRIRQELAELKGALVFALETKVDVDNADYWTLISLAELRALTADNIANVVRSYRKALTASRRNLFFLQASLSQLEILRALEMRSDFVQAAINILEEEVGRVSKDEKQSASKSTKRKASGTSSDGQVFLFAGYMVDYPSKEKKTFPESKENEVRTEIRKKLEKCNAGPNDIAILAGLSAGSEIIFAEVCAEKGIHVNVHLPLPEAGYIREFVSPGGENWIDRFYKIRSHPLVDEYYQLENLGEVKEGYDPYERNNRWALYSSLVRGTDKVTLIALWNGVGGRPKDRDARLTRHMVELMRETGGKIETINTSKYIHGFVAGAYDGLPDLSKPVPSATKTKIQKKAEKSPAKGK
;
A
#
# COMPACT_ATOMS: atom_id res chain seq x y z
N MET A 1 -8.29 -9.32 17.32
CA MET A 1 -9.02 -9.43 18.61
C MET A 1 -9.88 -10.69 18.70
N TRP A 2 -11.04 -10.78 18.05
CA TRP A 2 -11.93 -11.95 18.21
C TRP A 2 -11.28 -13.29 17.81
N ALA A 3 -10.76 -13.41 16.57
CA ALA A 3 -10.12 -14.66 16.14
C ALA A 3 -8.90 -15.03 16.99
N GLU A 4 -8.14 -14.04 17.47
CA GLU A 4 -6.92 -14.26 18.27
C GLU A 4 -7.22 -14.87 19.65
N SER A 5 -8.43 -14.67 20.21
CA SER A 5 -8.78 -15.21 21.52
C SER A 5 -8.96 -16.73 21.53
N TRP A 6 -9.17 -17.36 20.37
CA TRP A 6 -9.50 -18.79 20.28
C TRP A 6 -8.72 -19.56 19.22
N LYS A 7 -8.15 -18.92 18.19
CA LYS A 7 -7.55 -19.59 17.02
C LYS A 7 -6.37 -20.50 17.38
N SER A 8 -5.62 -20.19 18.44
CA SER A 8 -4.48 -21.00 18.90
C SER A 8 -4.87 -22.20 19.77
N ILE A 9 -6.15 -22.34 20.15
CA ILE A 9 -6.61 -23.42 21.02
C ILE A 9 -6.62 -24.74 20.22
N PRO A 10 -5.79 -25.75 20.56
CA PRO A 10 -5.70 -26.98 19.78
C PRO A 10 -6.98 -27.82 19.89
N ASP A 11 -7.51 -27.92 21.11
CA ASP A 11 -8.74 -28.68 21.39
C ASP A 11 -9.93 -28.06 20.67
N LYS A 12 -10.57 -28.87 19.83
CA LYS A 12 -11.66 -28.45 18.95
C LYS A 12 -12.88 -27.95 19.72
N ALA A 13 -13.32 -28.67 20.74
CA ALA A 13 -14.52 -28.31 21.50
C ALA A 13 -14.29 -27.01 22.29
N LYS A 14 -13.14 -26.89 22.95
CA LYS A 14 -12.73 -25.68 23.67
C LYS A 14 -12.56 -24.48 22.74
N ARG A 15 -12.00 -24.69 21.55
CA ARG A 15 -11.84 -23.64 20.55
C ARG A 15 -13.18 -23.07 20.09
N LEU A 16 -14.13 -23.93 19.73
CA LEU A 16 -15.48 -23.51 19.34
C LEU A 16 -16.21 -22.80 20.48
N LYS A 17 -16.07 -23.31 21.71
CA LYS A 17 -16.66 -22.70 22.90
C LYS A 17 -16.05 -21.33 23.19
N ALA A 18 -14.73 -21.19 23.15
CA ALA A 18 -14.05 -19.90 23.36
C ALA A 18 -14.38 -18.87 22.26
N ALA A 19 -14.56 -19.32 21.01
CA ALA A 19 -15.03 -18.48 19.92
C ALA A 19 -16.43 -17.93 20.20
N PHE A 20 -17.34 -18.78 20.71
CA PHE A 20 -18.66 -18.35 21.16
C PHE A 20 -18.58 -17.45 22.40
N ASP A 21 -17.83 -17.79 23.44
CA ASP A 21 -17.78 -16.99 24.68
C ASP A 21 -17.24 -15.56 24.44
N SER A 22 -16.56 -15.34 23.32
CA SER A 22 -16.09 -14.03 22.86
C SER A 22 -17.03 -13.35 21.84
N TYR A 23 -18.29 -13.78 21.69
CA TYR A 23 -19.20 -13.35 20.63
C TYR A 23 -19.55 -11.85 20.62
N HIS A 24 -19.39 -11.14 21.73
CA HIS A 24 -19.62 -9.69 21.81
C HIS A 24 -18.75 -8.90 20.81
N TRP A 25 -17.52 -9.34 20.53
CA TRP A 25 -16.68 -8.73 19.49
C TRP A 25 -17.19 -9.04 18.08
N LEU A 26 -17.80 -10.21 17.89
CA LEU A 26 -18.39 -10.62 16.62
C LEU A 26 -19.63 -9.77 16.31
N ILE A 27 -20.54 -9.58 17.29
CA ILE A 27 -21.69 -8.67 17.17
C ILE A 27 -21.22 -7.26 16.82
N LYS A 28 -20.23 -6.74 17.55
CA LYS A 28 -19.70 -5.40 17.28
C LYS A 28 -19.16 -5.24 15.86
N ALA A 29 -18.45 -6.25 15.35
CA ALA A 29 -17.94 -6.25 13.99
C ALA A 29 -19.08 -6.31 12.96
N ILE A 30 -20.09 -7.15 13.17
CA ILE A 30 -21.28 -7.25 12.32
C ILE A 30 -21.95 -5.87 12.20
N ASP A 31 -22.20 -5.19 13.31
CA ASP A 31 -22.86 -3.88 13.30
C ASP A 31 -22.04 -2.82 12.55
N ILE A 32 -20.71 -2.83 12.70
CA ILE A 32 -19.81 -1.91 11.99
C ILE A 32 -19.87 -2.16 10.49
N TYR A 33 -19.78 -3.42 10.06
CA TYR A 33 -19.84 -3.79 8.65
C TYR A 33 -21.22 -3.52 8.04
N LEU A 34 -22.30 -3.83 8.75
CA LEU A 34 -23.67 -3.50 8.32
C LEU A 34 -23.85 -1.99 8.17
N LYS A 35 -23.34 -1.20 9.13
CA LYS A 35 -23.35 0.26 9.02
C LYS A 35 -22.59 0.74 7.78
N GLY A 36 -21.41 0.16 7.51
CA GLY A 36 -20.64 0.46 6.31
C GLY A 36 -21.39 0.13 5.03
N TYR A 37 -22.05 -1.03 4.97
CA TYR A 37 -22.82 -1.44 3.80
C TYR A 37 -24.05 -0.58 3.58
N ARG A 38 -24.74 -0.16 4.64
CA ARG A 38 -25.91 0.74 4.56
C ARG A 38 -25.55 2.15 4.07
N ILE A 39 -24.29 2.58 4.15
CA ILE A 39 -23.84 3.87 3.62
C ILE A 39 -23.73 3.83 2.09
N ASP A 40 -23.24 2.71 1.54
CA ASP A 40 -23.11 2.51 0.10
C ASP A 40 -23.38 1.05 -0.27
N LEU A 41 -24.57 0.80 -0.80
CA LEU A 41 -25.01 -0.54 -1.22
C LEU A 41 -24.25 -1.07 -2.45
N ASN A 42 -23.48 -0.22 -3.15
CA ASN A 42 -22.59 -0.65 -4.22
C ASN A 42 -21.22 -1.11 -3.71
N ASN A 43 -20.91 -0.88 -2.42
CA ASN A 43 -19.71 -1.37 -1.77
C ASN A 43 -20.00 -2.71 -1.08
N TYR A 44 -19.85 -3.82 -1.81
CA TYR A 44 -20.24 -5.15 -1.31
C TYR A 44 -19.29 -5.72 -0.26
N TYR A 45 -18.05 -5.26 -0.18
CA TYR A 45 -17.06 -5.74 0.78
C TYR A 45 -17.56 -5.71 2.24
N PRO A 46 -18.08 -4.59 2.77
CA PRO A 46 -18.68 -4.57 4.09
C PRO A 46 -19.92 -5.47 4.19
N GLY A 47 -20.73 -5.59 3.14
CA GLY A 47 -21.91 -6.47 3.14
C GLY A 47 -21.55 -7.95 3.26
N VAL A 48 -20.57 -8.43 2.49
CA VAL A 48 -20.11 -9.83 2.52
C VAL A 48 -19.43 -10.17 3.84
N ASN A 49 -18.65 -9.24 4.40
CA ASN A 49 -18.07 -9.42 5.75
C ASN A 49 -19.17 -9.50 6.82
N ALA A 50 -20.17 -8.60 6.77
CA ALA A 50 -21.31 -8.67 7.68
C ALA A 50 -22.02 -10.02 7.58
N LEU A 51 -22.33 -10.50 6.37
CA LEU A 51 -22.98 -11.78 6.18
C LEU A 51 -22.14 -12.95 6.71
N THR A 52 -20.83 -12.95 6.42
CA THR A 52 -19.91 -14.00 6.88
C THR A 52 -19.89 -14.08 8.40
N LEU A 53 -19.71 -12.93 9.06
CA LEU A 53 -19.67 -12.84 10.52
C LEU A 53 -21.03 -13.18 11.15
N SER A 54 -22.14 -12.74 10.55
CA SER A 54 -23.49 -13.12 10.99
C SER A 54 -23.73 -14.62 10.89
N THR A 55 -23.26 -15.26 9.80
CA THR A 55 -23.35 -16.71 9.62
C THR A 55 -22.52 -17.45 10.68
N ILE A 56 -21.33 -16.93 11.00
CA ILE A 56 -20.48 -17.46 12.08
C ILE A 56 -21.20 -17.33 13.44
N ALA A 57 -21.79 -16.17 13.73
CA ALA A 57 -22.47 -15.91 15.00
C ALA A 57 -23.63 -16.89 15.22
N VAL A 58 -24.47 -17.05 14.18
CA VAL A 58 -25.59 -18.00 14.18
C VAL A 58 -25.12 -19.44 14.35
N HIS A 59 -24.08 -19.85 13.62
CA HIS A 59 -23.53 -21.21 13.70
C HIS A 59 -22.97 -21.55 15.09
N LEU A 60 -22.33 -20.59 15.75
CA LEU A 60 -21.82 -20.77 17.11
C LEU A 60 -22.96 -20.77 18.13
N ALA A 61 -23.94 -19.87 17.97
CA ALA A 61 -25.11 -19.80 18.84
C ALA A 61 -25.95 -21.07 18.80
N ASP A 62 -26.14 -21.67 17.62
CA ASP A 62 -26.85 -22.95 17.47
C ASP A 62 -26.27 -24.08 18.34
N ARG A 63 -24.98 -23.98 18.69
CA ARG A 63 -24.28 -24.96 19.53
C ARG A 63 -24.22 -24.59 21.01
N PHE A 64 -24.11 -23.31 21.34
CA PHE A 64 -23.70 -22.88 22.67
C PHE A 64 -24.58 -21.83 23.35
N ASP A 65 -25.49 -21.19 22.61
CA ASP A 65 -26.41 -20.20 23.18
C ASP A 65 -27.52 -20.88 23.98
N ASP A 66 -28.10 -20.14 24.93
CA ASP A 66 -29.23 -20.66 25.71
C ASP A 66 -30.49 -20.69 24.83
N LYS A 67 -31.08 -21.87 24.65
CA LYS A 67 -32.30 -22.04 23.84
C LYS A 67 -33.54 -21.45 24.50
N LYS A 68 -33.54 -21.23 25.81
CA LYS A 68 -34.66 -20.68 26.57
C LYS A 68 -34.56 -19.17 26.74
N ASP A 69 -33.36 -18.64 26.74
CA ASP A 69 -33.07 -17.21 26.89
C ASP A 69 -31.92 -16.79 25.94
N PRO A 70 -32.17 -16.81 24.62
CA PRO A 70 -31.12 -16.54 23.63
C PRO A 70 -30.73 -15.06 23.65
N ASP A 71 -29.48 -14.79 23.27
CA ASP A 71 -29.01 -13.42 23.16
C ASP A 71 -29.87 -12.61 22.14
N PRO A 72 -30.39 -11.44 22.53
CA PRO A 72 -31.29 -10.66 21.68
C PRO A 72 -30.61 -10.14 20.41
N ASP A 73 -29.32 -9.82 20.45
CA ASP A 73 -28.58 -9.36 19.28
C ASP A 73 -28.34 -10.52 18.30
N ILE A 74 -28.02 -11.72 18.80
CA ILE A 74 -27.91 -12.91 17.95
C ILE A 74 -29.27 -13.26 17.31
N THR A 75 -30.36 -13.12 18.06
CA THR A 75 -31.72 -13.31 17.56
C THR A 75 -32.03 -12.33 16.41
N ARG A 76 -31.71 -11.05 16.59
CA ARG A 76 -31.83 -10.03 15.52
C ARG A 76 -30.98 -10.38 14.31
N ILE A 77 -29.71 -10.72 14.51
CA ILE A 77 -28.79 -11.12 13.44
C ILE A 77 -29.36 -12.29 12.63
N ARG A 78 -29.93 -13.30 13.30
CA ARG A 78 -30.55 -14.46 12.66
C ARG A 78 -31.74 -14.08 11.78
N GLN A 79 -32.57 -13.15 12.24
CA GLN A 79 -33.73 -12.66 11.48
C GLN A 79 -33.32 -11.89 10.22
N GLU A 80 -32.30 -11.03 10.32
CA GLU A 80 -31.80 -10.22 9.20
C GLU A 80 -30.97 -11.04 8.17
N LEU A 81 -30.45 -12.21 8.57
CA LEU A 81 -29.49 -12.97 7.77
C LEU A 81 -30.03 -13.39 6.39
N ALA A 82 -31.29 -13.83 6.33
CA ALA A 82 -31.89 -14.32 5.08
C ALA A 82 -32.05 -13.19 4.04
N GLU A 83 -32.48 -12.01 4.49
CA GLU A 83 -32.65 -10.82 3.66
C GLU A 83 -31.30 -10.30 3.17
N LEU A 84 -30.31 -10.20 4.06
CA LEU A 84 -28.95 -9.78 3.71
C LEU A 84 -28.32 -10.74 2.68
N LYS A 85 -28.50 -12.05 2.86
CA LYS A 85 -28.04 -13.07 1.92
C LYS A 85 -28.67 -12.84 0.53
N GLY A 86 -30.00 -12.71 0.47
CA GLY A 86 -30.72 -12.51 -0.78
C GLY A 86 -30.25 -11.26 -1.53
N ALA A 87 -30.13 -10.13 -0.82
CA ALA A 87 -29.68 -8.87 -1.38
C ALA A 87 -28.25 -8.96 -1.96
N LEU A 88 -27.32 -9.58 -1.22
CA LEU A 88 -25.92 -9.70 -1.66
C LEU A 88 -25.75 -10.67 -2.84
N VAL A 89 -26.46 -11.81 -2.84
CA VAL A 89 -26.43 -12.74 -3.98
C VAL A 89 -26.88 -12.01 -5.24
N PHE A 90 -28.05 -11.37 -5.19
CA PHE A 90 -28.62 -10.67 -6.34
C PHE A 90 -27.69 -9.56 -6.87
N ALA A 91 -27.17 -8.73 -5.96
CA ALA A 91 -26.31 -7.62 -6.34
C ALA A 91 -24.96 -8.09 -6.93
N LEU A 92 -24.32 -9.09 -6.32
CA LEU A 92 -23.04 -9.60 -6.80
C LEU A 92 -23.19 -10.37 -8.11
N GLU A 93 -24.24 -11.16 -8.29
CA GLU A 93 -24.49 -11.85 -9.57
C GLU A 93 -24.72 -10.84 -10.70
N THR A 94 -25.47 -9.77 -10.43
CA THR A 94 -25.68 -8.68 -11.40
C THR A 94 -24.37 -7.99 -11.78
N LYS A 95 -23.46 -7.77 -10.83
CA LYS A 95 -22.18 -7.08 -11.09
C LYS A 95 -21.14 -7.97 -11.75
N VAL A 96 -21.15 -9.27 -11.49
CA VAL A 96 -20.21 -10.24 -12.07
C VAL A 96 -20.48 -10.50 -13.56
N ASP A 97 -21.66 -10.17 -14.06
CA ASP A 97 -22.03 -10.25 -15.48
C ASP A 97 -21.55 -9.05 -16.30
N VAL A 98 -20.90 -8.05 -15.68
CA VAL A 98 -20.24 -6.95 -16.38
C VAL A 98 -18.84 -7.38 -16.83
N ASP A 99 -18.52 -7.24 -18.12
CA ASP A 99 -17.17 -7.44 -18.66
C ASP A 99 -16.19 -6.52 -17.91
N ASN A 100 -15.24 -7.12 -17.16
CA ASN A 100 -14.23 -6.50 -16.27
C ASN A 100 -14.52 -6.47 -14.75
N ALA A 101 -15.36 -7.37 -14.21
CA ALA A 101 -15.43 -7.54 -12.75
C ALA A 101 -14.04 -7.79 -12.13
N ASP A 102 -13.69 -7.02 -11.10
CA ASP A 102 -12.41 -7.14 -10.39
C ASP A 102 -12.34 -8.41 -9.51
N TYR A 103 -11.14 -8.70 -9.00
CA TYR A 103 -10.92 -9.83 -8.10
C TYR A 103 -11.86 -9.80 -6.90
N TRP A 104 -12.02 -8.63 -6.27
CA TRP A 104 -12.79 -8.48 -5.04
C TRP A 104 -14.28 -8.75 -5.24
N THR A 105 -14.85 -8.36 -6.38
CA THR A 105 -16.23 -8.66 -6.75
C THR A 105 -16.41 -10.17 -6.98
N LEU A 106 -15.50 -10.79 -7.74
CA LEU A 106 -15.57 -12.21 -8.06
C LEU A 106 -15.35 -13.11 -6.83
N ILE A 107 -14.39 -12.76 -5.97
CA ILE A 107 -14.07 -13.54 -4.77
C ILE A 107 -15.15 -13.37 -3.71
N SER A 108 -15.77 -12.18 -3.59
CA SER A 108 -16.93 -11.94 -2.72
C SER A 108 -18.10 -12.88 -3.06
N LEU A 109 -18.39 -13.06 -4.35
CA LEU A 109 -19.41 -14.01 -4.79
C LEU A 109 -19.00 -15.47 -4.52
N ALA A 110 -17.72 -15.78 -4.66
CA ALA A 110 -17.19 -17.12 -4.39
C ALA A 110 -17.26 -17.48 -2.89
N GLU A 111 -16.91 -16.56 -2.00
CA GLU A 111 -17.01 -16.68 -0.54
C GLU A 111 -18.48 -16.84 -0.11
N LEU A 112 -19.37 -16.03 -0.68
CA LEU A 112 -20.81 -16.17 -0.48
C LEU A 112 -21.30 -17.58 -0.86
N ARG A 113 -20.83 -18.12 -1.99
CA ARG A 113 -21.16 -19.48 -2.43
C ARG A 113 -20.53 -20.55 -1.53
N ALA A 114 -19.35 -20.34 -0.95
CA ALA A 114 -18.78 -21.26 0.03
C ALA A 114 -19.71 -21.43 1.26
N LEU A 115 -20.33 -20.34 1.69
CA LEU A 115 -21.30 -20.32 2.79
C LEU A 115 -22.69 -20.86 2.41
N THR A 116 -23.11 -20.70 1.14
CA THR A 116 -24.53 -20.82 0.78
C THR A 116 -24.89 -21.83 -0.31
N ALA A 117 -23.95 -22.28 -1.13
CA ALA A 117 -24.25 -23.16 -2.27
C ALA A 117 -24.59 -24.59 -1.83
N ASP A 118 -25.43 -25.27 -2.60
CA ASP A 118 -25.78 -26.68 -2.31
C ASP A 118 -24.81 -27.67 -2.99
N ASN A 119 -23.94 -27.18 -3.87
CA ASN A 119 -23.02 -28.00 -4.65
C ASN A 119 -21.59 -27.43 -4.63
N ILE A 120 -20.62 -28.28 -4.28
CA ILE A 120 -19.18 -27.98 -4.26
C ILE A 120 -18.71 -27.47 -5.63
N ALA A 121 -19.26 -27.99 -6.74
CA ALA A 121 -18.88 -27.56 -8.08
C ALA A 121 -19.14 -26.06 -8.32
N ASN A 122 -20.16 -25.47 -7.69
CA ASN A 122 -20.44 -24.03 -7.78
C ASN A 122 -19.35 -23.21 -7.08
N VAL A 123 -18.89 -23.67 -5.91
CA VAL A 123 -17.79 -23.05 -5.16
C VAL A 123 -16.51 -23.13 -6.00
N VAL A 124 -16.17 -24.32 -6.49
CA VAL A 124 -14.97 -24.54 -7.31
C VAL A 124 -14.93 -23.63 -8.54
N ARG A 125 -16.04 -23.54 -9.29
CA ARG A 125 -16.11 -22.68 -10.48
C ARG A 125 -15.98 -21.20 -10.12
N SER A 126 -16.57 -20.76 -9.02
CA SER A 126 -16.54 -19.35 -8.61
C SER A 126 -15.14 -18.92 -8.15
N TYR A 127 -14.47 -19.73 -7.34
CA TYR A 127 -13.08 -19.47 -6.94
C TYR A 127 -12.15 -19.45 -8.15
N ARG A 128 -12.27 -20.42 -9.08
CA ARG A 128 -11.49 -20.41 -10.33
C ARG A 128 -11.77 -19.18 -11.19
N LYS A 129 -13.02 -18.70 -11.26
CA LYS A 129 -13.36 -17.44 -11.95
C LYS A 129 -12.68 -16.25 -11.27
N ALA A 130 -12.68 -16.18 -9.93
CA ALA A 130 -11.98 -15.12 -9.22
C ALA A 130 -10.47 -15.12 -9.49
N LEU A 131 -9.85 -16.30 -9.60
CA LEU A 131 -8.42 -16.43 -9.90
C LEU A 131 -8.02 -15.80 -11.25
N THR A 132 -8.93 -15.73 -12.25
CA THR A 132 -8.62 -15.06 -13.53
C THR A 132 -8.37 -13.56 -13.36
N ALA A 133 -8.96 -12.94 -12.33
CA ALA A 133 -8.78 -11.54 -11.99
C ALA A 133 -7.74 -11.30 -10.88
N SER A 134 -7.19 -12.37 -10.27
CA SER A 134 -6.21 -12.26 -9.19
C SER A 134 -4.88 -11.65 -9.64
N ARG A 135 -4.56 -11.73 -10.94
CA ARG A 135 -3.30 -11.27 -11.55
C ARG A 135 -2.06 -11.77 -10.81
N ARG A 136 -2.10 -12.97 -10.23
CA ARG A 136 -1.01 -13.57 -9.42
C ARG A 136 -0.64 -12.77 -8.17
N ASN A 137 -1.52 -11.91 -7.69
CA ASN A 137 -1.30 -11.14 -6.47
C ASN A 137 -1.40 -12.05 -5.24
N LEU A 138 -0.26 -12.35 -4.61
CA LEU A 138 -0.20 -13.23 -3.43
C LEU A 138 -0.99 -12.69 -2.23
N PHE A 139 -1.07 -11.36 -2.06
CA PHE A 139 -1.84 -10.74 -0.98
C PHE A 139 -3.34 -11.03 -1.13
N PHE A 140 -3.88 -10.90 -2.34
CA PHE A 140 -5.28 -11.23 -2.63
C PHE A 140 -5.60 -12.68 -2.25
N LEU A 141 -4.73 -13.61 -2.67
CA LEU A 141 -4.90 -15.04 -2.37
C LEU A 141 -4.79 -15.34 -0.86
N GLN A 142 -3.84 -14.72 -0.17
CA GLN A 142 -3.63 -14.90 1.27
C GLN A 142 -4.75 -14.28 2.11
N ALA A 143 -5.33 -13.16 1.69
CA ALA A 143 -6.46 -12.52 2.35
C ALA A 143 -7.68 -13.46 2.35
N SER A 144 -8.08 -13.97 1.17
CA SER A 144 -9.19 -14.92 1.06
C SER A 144 -8.91 -16.27 1.71
N LEU A 145 -7.66 -16.75 1.67
CA LEU A 145 -7.26 -17.96 2.40
C LEU A 145 -7.43 -17.76 3.92
N SER A 146 -7.00 -16.62 4.47
CA SER A 146 -7.10 -16.31 5.90
C SER A 146 -8.54 -16.31 6.40
N GLN A 147 -9.48 -15.86 5.57
CA GLN A 147 -10.91 -15.89 5.88
C GLN A 147 -11.48 -17.32 5.86
N LEU A 148 -11.12 -18.13 4.86
CA LEU A 148 -11.50 -19.54 4.83
C LEU A 148 -10.91 -20.35 5.99
N GLU A 149 -9.71 -19.98 6.45
CA GLU A 149 -9.08 -20.60 7.62
C GLU A 149 -9.87 -20.37 8.91
N ILE A 150 -10.51 -19.21 9.06
CA ILE A 150 -11.43 -18.95 10.18
C ILE A 150 -12.61 -19.92 10.09
N LEU A 151 -13.24 -20.05 8.92
CA LEU A 151 -14.37 -20.97 8.72
C LEU A 151 -13.97 -22.43 8.95
N ARG A 152 -12.78 -22.85 8.48
CA ARG A 152 -12.23 -24.18 8.71
C ARG A 152 -12.01 -24.44 10.20
N ALA A 153 -11.42 -23.48 10.91
CA ALA A 153 -11.16 -23.61 12.35
C ALA A 153 -12.45 -23.68 13.19
N LEU A 154 -13.57 -23.20 12.65
CA LEU A 154 -14.91 -23.23 13.26
C LEU A 154 -15.79 -24.37 12.72
N GLU A 155 -15.23 -25.24 11.86
CA GLU A 155 -15.91 -26.39 11.26
C GLU A 155 -17.20 -26.02 10.54
N MET A 156 -17.17 -24.89 9.87
CA MET A 156 -18.27 -24.43 9.04
C MET A 156 -18.09 -25.03 7.65
N ARG A 157 -19.12 -25.75 7.19
CA ARG A 157 -19.25 -26.15 5.77
C ARG A 157 -17.97 -26.84 5.25
N SER A 158 -17.41 -27.77 6.04
CA SER A 158 -16.04 -28.28 5.89
C SER A 158 -15.68 -28.69 4.46
N ASP A 159 -16.53 -29.43 3.75
CA ASP A 159 -16.24 -29.87 2.39
C ASP A 159 -16.17 -28.72 1.38
N PHE A 160 -17.06 -27.71 1.52
CA PHE A 160 -17.08 -26.53 0.66
C PHE A 160 -15.89 -25.61 0.95
N VAL A 161 -15.58 -25.39 2.23
CA VAL A 161 -14.45 -24.58 2.66
C VAL A 161 -13.13 -25.23 2.27
N GLN A 162 -12.97 -26.54 2.46
CA GLN A 162 -11.76 -27.26 2.07
C GLN A 162 -11.57 -27.25 0.54
N ALA A 163 -12.65 -27.38 -0.25
CA ALA A 163 -12.57 -27.26 -1.69
C ALA A 163 -12.07 -25.88 -2.14
N ALA A 164 -12.52 -24.81 -1.49
CA ALA A 164 -12.04 -23.45 -1.76
C ALA A 164 -10.58 -23.23 -1.33
N ILE A 165 -10.19 -23.72 -0.15
CA ILE A 165 -8.81 -23.67 0.36
C ILE A 165 -7.86 -24.36 -0.61
N ASN A 166 -8.18 -25.58 -1.06
CA ASN A 166 -7.34 -26.34 -1.99
C ASN A 166 -7.05 -25.55 -3.28
N ILE A 167 -8.03 -24.81 -3.81
CA ILE A 167 -7.87 -23.99 -5.01
C ILE A 167 -6.90 -22.83 -4.77
N LEU A 168 -7.07 -22.11 -3.66
CA LEU A 168 -6.20 -20.99 -3.32
C LEU A 168 -4.78 -21.46 -2.98
N GLU A 169 -4.63 -22.55 -2.23
CA GLU A 169 -3.33 -23.15 -1.92
C GLU A 169 -2.61 -23.65 -3.19
N GLU A 170 -3.35 -24.23 -4.15
CA GLU A 170 -2.78 -24.61 -5.44
C GLU A 170 -2.28 -23.39 -6.22
N GLU A 171 -3.07 -22.30 -6.27
CA GLU A 171 -2.66 -21.06 -6.92
C GLU A 171 -1.46 -20.41 -6.22
N VAL A 172 -1.49 -20.28 -4.89
CA VAL A 172 -0.34 -19.77 -4.11
C VAL A 172 0.89 -20.63 -4.36
N GLY A 173 0.74 -21.96 -4.34
CA GLY A 173 1.81 -22.89 -4.65
C GLY A 173 2.35 -22.71 -6.07
N ARG A 174 1.47 -22.42 -7.05
CA ARG A 174 1.86 -22.14 -8.44
C ARG A 174 2.58 -20.81 -8.57
N VAL A 175 2.05 -19.73 -8.01
CA VAL A 175 2.66 -18.39 -8.03
C VAL A 175 4.01 -18.42 -7.32
N SER A 176 4.10 -18.99 -6.12
CA SER A 176 5.36 -19.12 -5.38
C SER A 176 6.35 -20.08 -6.06
N LYS A 177 5.90 -21.12 -6.77
CA LYS A 177 6.79 -21.95 -7.60
C LYS A 177 7.26 -21.21 -8.84
N ASP A 178 6.41 -20.41 -9.48
CA ASP A 178 6.77 -19.57 -10.61
C ASP A 178 7.74 -18.47 -10.18
N GLU A 179 7.59 -17.89 -8.98
CA GLU A 179 8.56 -16.97 -8.36
C GLU A 179 9.86 -17.68 -7.99
N LYS A 180 9.81 -18.90 -7.45
CA LYS A 180 11.02 -19.70 -7.17
C LYS A 180 11.66 -20.26 -8.43
N GLN A 181 10.91 -20.47 -9.51
CA GLN A 181 11.41 -20.89 -10.82
C GLN A 181 11.87 -19.70 -11.65
N SER A 182 11.30 -18.51 -11.50
CA SER A 182 11.84 -17.28 -12.05
C SER A 182 13.09 -16.87 -11.25
N ALA A 183 13.11 -17.08 -9.93
CA ALA A 183 14.28 -16.93 -9.08
C ALA A 183 15.34 -18.03 -9.30
N SER A 184 14.96 -19.27 -9.63
CA SER A 184 15.93 -20.34 -9.95
C SER A 184 16.32 -20.39 -11.42
N LYS A 185 15.52 -19.88 -12.36
CA LYS A 185 15.94 -19.54 -13.74
C LYS A 185 16.81 -18.29 -13.74
N SER A 186 16.58 -17.33 -12.85
CA SER A 186 17.53 -16.24 -12.62
C SER A 186 18.80 -16.76 -11.92
N THR A 187 18.71 -17.81 -11.09
CA THR A 187 19.89 -18.49 -10.49
C THR A 187 20.62 -19.43 -11.46
N LYS A 188 19.93 -20.09 -12.42
CA LYS A 188 20.55 -20.86 -13.52
C LYS A 188 21.08 -19.96 -14.64
N ARG A 189 20.51 -18.77 -14.86
CA ARG A 189 21.17 -17.69 -15.63
C ARG A 189 22.37 -17.10 -14.88
N LYS A 190 22.38 -17.10 -13.54
CA LYS A 190 23.57 -16.76 -12.72
C LYS A 190 24.69 -17.80 -12.76
N ALA A 191 24.45 -19.01 -13.28
CA ALA A 191 25.47 -20.04 -13.48
C ALA A 191 25.98 -20.14 -14.93
N SER A 192 25.53 -19.24 -15.82
CA SER A 192 26.20 -18.94 -17.09
C SER A 192 26.56 -17.46 -17.14
N GLY A 193 27.51 -17.04 -16.28
CA GLY A 193 28.48 -16.00 -16.59
C GLY A 193 28.03 -14.67 -17.23
N THR A 194 26.84 -14.13 -16.93
CA THR A 194 26.56 -12.70 -17.14
C THR A 194 25.80 -12.13 -15.93
N SER A 195 26.44 -11.18 -15.25
CA SER A 195 25.84 -10.24 -14.32
C SER A 195 24.53 -9.67 -14.88
N SER A 196 23.45 -9.59 -14.08
CA SER A 196 22.28 -8.80 -14.49
C SER A 196 22.69 -7.32 -14.54
N ASP A 197 22.97 -6.83 -15.73
CA ASP A 197 23.70 -5.59 -15.98
C ASP A 197 22.90 -4.29 -15.70
N GLY A 198 21.60 -4.42 -15.40
CA GLY A 198 20.71 -3.27 -15.24
C GLY A 198 20.92 -2.48 -13.93
N GLN A 199 20.58 -1.20 -13.97
CA GLN A 199 20.56 -0.25 -12.87
C GLN A 199 19.30 -0.37 -12.01
N VAL A 200 19.32 0.29 -10.86
CA VAL A 200 18.14 0.56 -10.03
C VAL A 200 17.95 2.07 -9.93
N PHE A 201 16.75 2.55 -10.24
CA PHE A 201 16.36 3.94 -10.13
C PHE A 201 15.44 4.13 -8.94
N LEU A 202 15.96 4.73 -7.87
CA LEU A 202 15.12 5.18 -6.75
C LEU A 202 14.57 6.56 -7.10
N PHE A 203 13.31 6.83 -6.83
CA PHE A 203 12.73 8.15 -7.07
C PHE A 203 12.13 8.74 -5.80
N ALA A 204 12.32 10.04 -5.62
CA ALA A 204 11.63 10.85 -4.63
C ALA A 204 11.37 12.24 -5.19
N GLY A 205 10.20 12.80 -4.87
CA GLY A 205 9.81 14.09 -5.40
C GLY A 205 8.53 14.60 -4.80
N TYR A 206 8.11 15.76 -5.29
CA TYR A 206 6.95 16.46 -4.76
C TYR A 206 5.63 15.95 -5.32
N MET A 207 4.60 16.04 -4.49
CA MET A 207 3.22 16.09 -4.95
C MET A 207 3.00 17.34 -5.80
N VAL A 208 2.05 17.29 -6.73
CA VAL A 208 1.55 18.50 -7.41
C VAL A 208 0.97 19.47 -6.38
N ASP A 209 1.06 20.76 -6.66
CA ASP A 209 0.54 21.79 -5.78
C ASP A 209 -1.00 21.77 -5.71
N TYR A 210 -1.55 21.52 -4.51
CA TYR A 210 -3.00 21.54 -4.24
C TYR A 210 -3.38 22.65 -3.25
N PRO A 211 -4.66 23.07 -3.14
CA PRO A 211 -5.06 24.27 -2.39
C PRO A 211 -4.47 24.37 -0.97
N SER A 212 -4.54 23.29 -0.18
CA SER A 212 -4.06 23.23 1.20
C SER A 212 -2.56 22.92 1.37
N LYS A 213 -1.79 22.82 0.28
CA LYS A 213 -0.34 22.57 0.33
C LYS A 213 0.39 23.83 0.81
N GLU A 214 1.10 23.73 1.93
CA GLU A 214 1.77 24.89 2.57
C GLU A 214 2.81 25.53 1.65
N LYS A 215 3.65 24.71 1.01
CA LYS A 215 4.72 25.18 0.13
C LYS A 215 4.48 24.72 -1.30
N LYS A 216 4.31 25.68 -2.20
CA LYS A 216 4.18 25.44 -3.65
C LYS A 216 5.56 25.09 -4.22
N THR A 217 5.75 23.83 -4.59
CA THR A 217 7.04 23.27 -5.05
C THR A 217 6.94 22.62 -6.42
N PHE A 218 5.72 22.28 -6.86
CA PHE A 218 5.46 21.68 -8.15
C PHE A 218 4.09 22.14 -8.70
N PRO A 219 4.06 23.26 -9.45
CA PRO A 219 2.84 23.74 -10.06
C PRO A 219 2.31 22.76 -11.11
N GLU A 220 0.99 22.58 -11.17
CA GLU A 220 0.32 21.68 -12.13
C GLU A 220 0.70 21.97 -13.59
N SER A 221 0.82 23.25 -13.96
CA SER A 221 1.23 23.69 -15.30
C SER A 221 2.63 23.22 -15.72
N LYS A 222 3.44 22.70 -14.78
CA LYS A 222 4.79 22.19 -15.01
C LYS A 222 4.87 20.69 -15.17
N GLU A 223 3.74 19.98 -15.20
CA GLU A 223 3.70 18.51 -15.38
C GLU A 223 4.52 18.06 -16.59
N ASN A 224 4.23 18.61 -17.78
CA ASN A 224 4.91 18.22 -19.02
C ASN A 224 6.42 18.49 -18.99
N GLU A 225 6.82 19.57 -18.32
CA GLU A 225 8.22 19.92 -18.13
C GLU A 225 8.92 18.91 -17.21
N VAL A 226 8.30 18.57 -16.07
CA VAL A 226 8.81 17.53 -15.15
C VAL A 226 8.89 16.17 -15.83
N ARG A 227 7.86 15.76 -16.58
CA ARG A 227 7.86 14.52 -17.35
C ARG A 227 9.03 14.46 -18.33
N THR A 228 9.29 15.58 -19.02
CA THR A 228 10.40 15.69 -19.97
C THR A 228 11.76 15.57 -19.26
N GLU A 229 11.93 16.23 -18.13
CA GLU A 229 13.17 16.15 -17.35
C GLU A 229 13.39 14.73 -16.78
N ILE A 230 12.34 14.05 -16.32
CA ILE A 230 12.42 12.64 -15.88
C ILE A 230 12.93 11.76 -17.04
N ARG A 231 12.36 11.91 -18.24
CA ARG A 231 12.81 11.16 -19.43
C ARG A 231 14.29 11.40 -19.73
N LYS A 232 14.73 12.66 -19.70
CA LYS A 232 16.15 13.02 -19.89
C LYS A 232 17.06 12.36 -18.85
N LYS A 233 16.66 12.31 -17.58
CA LYS A 233 17.45 11.66 -16.52
C LYS A 233 17.56 10.15 -16.73
N LEU A 234 16.46 9.49 -17.09
CA LEU A 234 16.46 8.07 -17.42
C LEU A 234 17.30 7.77 -18.67
N GLU A 235 17.21 8.61 -19.70
CA GLU A 235 18.03 8.50 -20.92
C GLU A 235 19.52 8.70 -20.65
N LYS A 236 19.89 9.68 -19.82
CA LYS A 236 21.28 9.88 -19.38
C LYS A 236 21.85 8.63 -18.70
N CYS A 237 21.00 7.83 -18.05
CA CYS A 237 21.39 6.60 -17.38
C CYS A 237 21.28 5.35 -18.27
N ASN A 238 20.97 5.51 -19.57
CA ASN A 238 20.67 4.42 -20.49
C ASN A 238 19.60 3.45 -19.96
N ALA A 239 18.57 3.99 -19.31
CA ALA A 239 17.54 3.20 -18.67
C ALA A 239 16.73 2.35 -19.68
N GLY A 240 16.46 1.09 -19.33
CA GLY A 240 15.72 0.16 -20.17
C GLY A 240 15.14 -1.05 -19.43
N PRO A 241 14.60 -2.04 -20.15
CA PRO A 241 13.77 -3.11 -19.57
C PRO A 241 14.46 -4.05 -18.56
N ASN A 242 15.79 -4.01 -18.48
CA ASN A 242 16.56 -4.79 -17.49
C ASN A 242 16.68 -4.07 -16.13
N ASP A 243 16.25 -2.81 -16.05
CA ASP A 243 16.34 -1.96 -14.86
C ASP A 243 15.09 -2.08 -13.99
N ILE A 244 15.21 -1.59 -12.76
CA ILE A 244 14.11 -1.54 -11.80
C ILE A 244 13.97 -0.11 -11.29
N ALA A 245 12.76 0.41 -11.30
CA ALA A 245 12.36 1.64 -10.65
C ALA A 245 11.79 1.32 -9.27
N ILE A 246 12.19 2.06 -8.23
CA ILE A 246 11.65 1.95 -6.88
C ILE A 246 11.14 3.31 -6.43
N LEU A 247 9.93 3.32 -5.87
CA LEU A 247 9.29 4.51 -5.31
C LEU A 247 8.92 4.28 -3.85
N ALA A 248 9.08 5.32 -3.01
CA ALA A 248 8.62 5.32 -1.62
C ALA A 248 7.17 5.84 -1.47
N GLY A 249 6.38 5.68 -2.53
CA GLY A 249 5.05 6.24 -2.69
C GLY A 249 4.58 6.16 -4.14
N LEU A 250 3.35 6.59 -4.39
CA LEU A 250 2.76 6.78 -5.70
C LEU A 250 1.79 7.98 -5.63
N SER A 251 2.29 9.10 -5.11
CA SER A 251 1.51 10.29 -4.85
C SER A 251 1.17 11.09 -6.12
N ALA A 252 0.08 11.86 -6.06
CA ALA A 252 -0.37 12.76 -7.11
C ALA A 252 0.71 13.79 -7.43
N GLY A 253 1.25 13.71 -8.64
CA GLY A 253 2.38 14.52 -9.08
C GLY A 253 3.56 13.66 -9.52
N SER A 254 4.74 13.96 -9.00
CA SER A 254 5.99 13.50 -9.61
C SER A 254 6.23 12.00 -9.55
N GLU A 255 5.73 11.32 -8.52
CA GLU A 255 5.86 9.86 -8.37
C GLU A 255 5.00 9.11 -9.39
N ILE A 256 3.73 9.49 -9.58
CA ILE A 256 2.88 8.93 -10.65
C ILE A 256 3.48 9.19 -12.03
N ILE A 257 3.94 10.42 -12.29
CA ILE A 257 4.59 10.76 -13.58
C ILE A 257 5.83 9.88 -13.80
N PHE A 258 6.64 9.66 -12.76
CA PHE A 258 7.83 8.82 -12.85
C PHE A 258 7.47 7.36 -13.15
N ALA A 259 6.50 6.80 -12.43
CA ALA A 259 6.01 5.44 -12.66
C ALA A 259 5.49 5.25 -14.09
N GLU A 260 4.71 6.20 -14.61
CA GLU A 260 4.23 6.19 -15.98
C GLU A 260 5.37 6.21 -17.01
N VAL A 261 6.36 7.09 -16.84
CA VAL A 261 7.50 7.16 -17.75
C VAL A 261 8.33 5.88 -17.72
N CYS A 262 8.49 5.26 -16.54
CA CYS A 262 9.19 3.99 -16.41
C CYS A 262 8.43 2.86 -17.11
N ALA A 263 7.13 2.76 -16.88
CA ALA A 263 6.25 1.78 -17.52
C ALA A 263 6.25 1.93 -19.06
N GLU A 264 6.18 3.17 -19.57
CA GLU A 264 6.31 3.46 -21.01
C GLU A 264 7.64 3.00 -21.62
N LYS A 265 8.72 3.03 -20.85
CA LYS A 265 10.07 2.57 -21.25
C LYS A 265 10.29 1.07 -21.00
N GLY A 266 9.28 0.35 -20.51
CA GLY A 266 9.37 -1.08 -20.21
C GLY A 266 10.16 -1.40 -18.94
N ILE A 267 10.42 -0.40 -18.08
CA ILE A 267 11.11 -0.56 -16.80
C ILE A 267 10.12 -1.09 -15.77
N HIS A 268 10.51 -2.11 -15.01
CA HIS A 268 9.70 -2.64 -13.92
C HIS A 268 9.67 -1.66 -12.74
N VAL A 269 8.50 -1.40 -12.17
CA VAL A 269 8.29 -0.41 -11.11
C VAL A 269 7.81 -1.12 -9.84
N ASN A 270 8.53 -0.90 -8.74
CA ASN A 270 8.17 -1.38 -7.41
C ASN A 270 7.76 -0.18 -6.54
N VAL A 271 6.50 -0.16 -6.14
CA VAL A 271 5.92 0.92 -5.34
C VAL A 271 5.83 0.47 -3.90
N HIS A 272 6.53 1.15 -3.00
CA HIS A 272 6.49 0.88 -1.56
C HIS A 272 5.58 1.87 -0.85
N LEU A 273 4.46 1.41 -0.31
CA LEU A 273 3.41 2.25 0.27
C LEU A 273 3.44 2.24 1.81
N PRO A 274 3.43 3.41 2.46
CA PRO A 274 3.45 3.53 3.92
C PRO A 274 2.10 3.23 4.59
N LEU A 275 1.02 3.27 3.83
CA LEU A 275 -0.35 3.17 4.32
C LEU A 275 -1.15 2.18 3.46
N PRO A 276 -2.17 1.52 4.02
CA PRO A 276 -3.17 0.81 3.23
C PRO A 276 -3.83 1.74 2.22
N GLU A 277 -4.31 1.16 1.12
CA GLU A 277 -4.81 1.85 -0.07
C GLU A 277 -5.73 3.05 0.23
N ALA A 278 -6.81 2.84 0.99
CA ALA A 278 -7.80 3.90 1.25
C ALA A 278 -7.21 5.09 2.04
N GLY A 279 -6.26 4.83 2.95
CA GLY A 279 -5.54 5.87 3.67
C GLY A 279 -4.57 6.60 2.75
N TYR A 280 -3.84 5.84 1.92
CA TYR A 280 -2.87 6.38 0.98
C TYR A 280 -3.52 7.31 -0.05
N ILE A 281 -4.60 6.86 -0.71
CA ILE A 281 -5.31 7.66 -1.72
C ILE A 281 -5.78 8.98 -1.13
N ARG A 282 -6.43 8.94 0.05
CA ARG A 282 -6.96 10.13 0.72
C ARG A 282 -5.87 11.17 1.01
N GLU A 283 -4.69 10.73 1.42
CA GLU A 283 -3.62 11.62 1.86
C GLU A 283 -2.66 12.06 0.76
N PHE A 284 -2.44 11.23 -0.26
CA PHE A 284 -1.37 11.42 -1.23
C PHE A 284 -1.86 11.48 -2.68
N VAL A 285 -3.10 11.11 -2.97
CA VAL A 285 -3.62 11.09 -4.35
C VAL A 285 -4.78 12.07 -4.53
N SER A 286 -5.85 11.92 -3.75
CA SER A 286 -7.05 12.76 -3.80
C SER A 286 -6.78 14.26 -3.69
N PRO A 287 -5.78 14.76 -2.92
CA PRO A 287 -5.49 16.19 -2.90
C PRO A 287 -5.13 16.78 -4.27
N GLY A 288 -4.59 15.97 -5.19
CA GLY A 288 -4.32 16.40 -6.56
C GLY A 288 -5.57 16.58 -7.44
N GLY A 289 -6.71 15.99 -7.06
CA GLY A 289 -7.96 16.00 -7.84
C GLY A 289 -8.25 14.68 -8.56
N GLU A 290 -9.44 14.60 -9.17
CA GLU A 290 -9.99 13.35 -9.75
C GLU A 290 -9.08 12.75 -10.84
N ASN A 291 -8.49 13.57 -11.70
CA ASN A 291 -7.55 13.11 -12.73
C ASN A 291 -6.37 12.32 -12.15
N TRP A 292 -5.88 12.67 -10.96
CA TRP A 292 -4.80 11.93 -10.31
C TRP A 292 -5.26 10.61 -9.72
N ILE A 293 -6.51 10.52 -9.28
CA ILE A 293 -7.11 9.27 -8.82
C ILE A 293 -7.21 8.28 -9.99
N ASP A 294 -7.69 8.75 -11.14
CA ASP A 294 -7.78 7.92 -12.35
C ASP A 294 -6.41 7.41 -12.80
N ARG A 295 -5.40 8.29 -12.80
CA ARG A 295 -4.02 7.92 -13.13
C ARG A 295 -3.43 6.94 -12.13
N PHE A 296 -3.69 7.12 -10.83
CA PHE A 296 -3.27 6.18 -9.80
C PHE A 296 -3.82 4.78 -10.06
N TYR A 297 -5.14 4.64 -10.29
CA TYR A 297 -5.73 3.34 -10.61
C TYR A 297 -5.25 2.75 -11.94
N LYS A 298 -4.99 3.60 -12.94
CA LYS A 298 -4.44 3.17 -14.23
C LYS A 298 -3.01 2.63 -14.09
N ILE A 299 -2.13 3.36 -13.42
CA ILE A 299 -0.71 2.98 -13.34
C ILE A 299 -0.49 1.77 -12.43
N ARG A 300 -1.20 1.67 -11.30
CA ARG A 300 -1.11 0.46 -10.44
C ARG A 300 -1.67 -0.80 -11.11
N SER A 301 -2.56 -0.62 -12.09
CA SER A 301 -3.11 -1.73 -12.88
C SER A 301 -2.18 -2.15 -14.02
N HIS A 302 -1.06 -1.47 -14.22
CA HIS A 302 -0.12 -1.73 -15.31
C HIS A 302 0.70 -3.01 -15.04
N PRO A 303 0.92 -3.91 -16.03
CA PRO A 303 1.61 -5.19 -15.83
C PRO A 303 3.08 -5.13 -15.38
N LEU A 304 3.65 -3.93 -15.32
CA LEU A 304 5.04 -3.69 -14.90
C LEU A 304 5.12 -2.97 -13.56
N VAL A 305 4.00 -2.79 -12.86
CA VAL A 305 3.93 -2.03 -11.62
C VAL A 305 3.42 -2.95 -10.53
N ASP A 306 4.27 -3.19 -9.53
CA ASP A 306 3.94 -3.95 -8.33
C ASP A 306 3.84 -3.02 -7.12
N GLU A 307 2.87 -3.29 -6.25
CA GLU A 307 2.66 -2.57 -4.99
C GLU A 307 3.07 -3.43 -3.79
N TYR A 308 3.83 -2.84 -2.88
CA TYR A 308 4.27 -3.45 -1.63
C TYR A 308 3.90 -2.52 -0.49
N TYR A 309 3.21 -3.05 0.52
CA TYR A 309 2.75 -2.25 1.64
C TYR A 309 3.60 -2.49 2.88
N GLN A 310 3.87 -1.40 3.62
CA GLN A 310 4.81 -1.41 4.73
C GLN A 310 4.34 -2.28 5.90
N LEU A 311 3.03 -2.29 6.18
CA LEU A 311 2.44 -3.04 7.29
C LEU A 311 2.66 -4.55 7.11
N GLU A 312 2.55 -5.03 5.88
CA GLU A 312 2.61 -6.42 5.48
C GLU A 312 4.06 -6.92 5.45
N ASN A 313 4.98 -6.06 5.05
CA ASN A 313 6.39 -6.43 4.89
C ASN A 313 7.21 -6.20 6.15
N LEU A 314 6.88 -5.17 6.94
CA LEU A 314 7.67 -4.77 8.10
C LEU A 314 6.90 -4.80 9.41
N GLY A 315 5.59 -5.06 9.40
CA GLY A 315 4.73 -4.99 10.58
C GLY A 315 4.41 -3.55 11.01
N GLU A 316 3.70 -3.46 12.13
CA GLU A 316 3.27 -2.19 12.73
C GLU A 316 4.44 -1.25 13.02
N VAL A 317 4.16 0.04 12.91
CA VAL A 317 5.13 1.10 13.18
C VAL A 317 5.25 1.26 14.70
N LYS A 318 6.47 1.17 15.22
CA LYS A 318 6.73 1.37 16.65
C LYS A 318 6.34 2.79 17.07
N GLU A 319 5.86 2.92 18.31
CA GLU A 319 5.56 4.22 18.90
C GLU A 319 6.76 5.17 18.81
N GLY A 320 6.50 6.43 18.43
CA GLY A 320 7.52 7.47 18.25
C GLY A 320 8.26 7.46 16.90
N TYR A 321 8.04 6.47 16.03
CA TYR A 321 8.62 6.46 14.68
C TYR A 321 7.69 7.11 13.66
N ASP A 322 8.25 7.89 12.74
CA ASP A 322 7.52 8.44 11.61
C ASP A 322 7.30 7.33 10.54
N PRO A 323 6.04 6.97 10.22
CA PRO A 323 5.73 5.88 9.29
C PRO A 323 6.23 6.15 7.86
N TYR A 324 6.29 7.42 7.45
CA TYR A 324 6.68 7.82 6.11
C TYR A 324 8.21 7.85 5.98
N GLU A 325 8.91 8.35 6.99
CA GLU A 325 10.38 8.28 7.01
C GLU A 325 10.86 6.82 7.14
N ARG A 326 10.14 5.97 7.87
CA ARG A 326 10.37 4.51 7.88
C ARG A 326 10.20 3.91 6.48
N ASN A 327 9.18 4.35 5.73
CA ASN A 327 8.95 3.92 4.35
C ASN A 327 10.09 4.32 3.41
N ASN A 328 10.60 5.55 3.53
CA ASN A 328 11.76 5.99 2.74
C ASN A 328 12.97 5.07 2.95
N ARG A 329 13.25 4.70 4.20
CA ARG A 329 14.33 3.74 4.50
C ARG A 329 14.08 2.39 3.87
N TRP A 330 12.84 1.91 3.92
CA TRP A 330 12.48 0.64 3.32
C TRP A 330 12.65 0.64 1.80
N ALA A 331 12.17 1.67 1.10
CA ALA A 331 12.35 1.83 -0.34
C ALA A 331 13.84 1.96 -0.72
N LEU A 332 14.62 2.74 0.04
CA LEU A 332 16.06 2.85 -0.16
C LEU A 332 16.76 1.51 0.01
N TYR A 333 16.55 0.79 1.11
CA TYR A 333 17.21 -0.50 1.32
C TYR A 333 16.78 -1.55 0.28
N SER A 334 15.53 -1.51 -0.15
CA SER A 334 15.05 -2.35 -1.25
C SER A 334 15.75 -2.04 -2.57
N SER A 335 16.15 -0.79 -2.79
CA SER A 335 16.90 -0.39 -3.99
C SER A 335 18.33 -0.93 -4.04
N LEU A 336 18.90 -1.31 -2.90
CA LEU A 336 20.27 -1.81 -2.81
C LEU A 336 20.42 -3.28 -3.26
N VAL A 337 19.37 -3.90 -3.79
CA VAL A 337 19.35 -5.31 -4.22
C VAL A 337 20.45 -5.68 -5.24
N ARG A 338 20.98 -4.70 -5.99
CA ARG A 338 22.07 -4.87 -6.96
C ARG A 338 23.41 -4.26 -6.54
N GLY A 339 23.53 -3.80 -5.29
CA GLY A 339 24.69 -3.05 -4.80
C GLY A 339 24.53 -1.54 -4.95
N THR A 340 25.19 -0.77 -4.07
CA THR A 340 25.05 0.70 -3.99
C THR A 340 25.57 1.41 -5.24
N ASP A 341 26.52 0.84 -5.97
CA ASP A 341 27.12 1.38 -7.20
C ASP A 341 26.16 1.37 -8.40
N LYS A 342 25.13 0.51 -8.34
CA LYS A 342 24.08 0.32 -9.35
C LYS A 342 22.80 1.11 -9.05
N VAL A 343 22.75 1.86 -7.94
CA VAL A 343 21.59 2.67 -7.57
C VAL A 343 21.81 4.13 -7.92
N THR A 344 20.84 4.72 -8.61
CA THR A 344 20.76 6.17 -8.82
C THR A 344 19.44 6.69 -8.26
N LEU A 345 19.52 7.64 -7.32
CA LEU A 345 18.36 8.41 -6.87
C LEU A 345 18.09 9.52 -7.89
N ILE A 346 16.92 9.50 -8.52
CA ILE A 346 16.41 10.63 -9.29
C ILE A 346 15.50 11.43 -8.36
N ALA A 347 15.91 12.66 -8.02
CA ALA A 347 15.22 13.49 -7.03
C ALA A 347 14.62 14.75 -7.68
N LEU A 348 13.29 14.90 -7.66
CA LEU A 348 12.65 16.17 -7.97
C LEU A 348 12.71 17.07 -6.72
N TRP A 349 13.75 17.90 -6.62
CA TRP A 349 14.09 18.59 -5.37
C TRP A 349 14.63 20.00 -5.63
N ASN A 350 14.14 21.00 -4.87
CA ASN A 350 14.54 22.41 -4.99
C ASN A 350 15.87 22.76 -4.31
N GLY A 351 16.53 21.79 -3.65
CA GLY A 351 17.81 22.02 -2.97
C GLY A 351 17.73 22.86 -1.70
N VAL A 352 16.54 23.23 -1.24
CA VAL A 352 16.37 24.08 -0.05
C VAL A 352 16.69 23.26 1.21
N GLY A 353 17.67 23.73 1.99
CA GLY A 353 18.07 23.16 3.28
C GLY A 353 17.12 23.53 4.43
N GLY A 354 17.46 23.10 5.65
CA GLY A 354 16.63 23.31 6.84
C GLY A 354 15.49 22.29 6.97
N ARG A 355 14.80 22.22 8.13
CA ARG A 355 13.70 21.28 8.40
C ARG A 355 12.37 21.88 7.94
N PRO A 356 11.88 21.62 6.70
CA PRO A 356 10.58 22.12 6.27
C PRO A 356 9.48 21.52 7.16
N LYS A 357 8.46 22.32 7.44
CA LYS A 357 7.23 21.86 8.11
C LYS A 357 6.39 21.01 7.17
N ASP A 358 6.32 21.43 5.90
CA ASP A 358 5.64 20.71 4.84
C ASP A 358 6.16 19.27 4.72
N ARG A 359 5.23 18.31 4.84
CA ARG A 359 5.53 16.87 4.88
C ARG A 359 6.19 16.40 3.59
N ASP A 360 5.68 16.82 2.45
CA ASP A 360 6.18 16.43 1.13
C ASP A 360 7.63 16.89 0.92
N ALA A 361 7.93 18.15 1.27
CA ALA A 361 9.28 18.69 1.26
C ALA A 361 10.22 17.98 2.25
N ARG A 362 9.71 17.63 3.44
CA ARG A 362 10.48 16.90 4.46
C ARG A 362 10.86 15.51 3.98
N LEU A 363 9.92 14.76 3.40
CA LEU A 363 10.16 13.38 2.94
C LEU A 363 11.08 13.33 1.73
N THR A 364 10.93 14.25 0.77
CA THR A 364 11.85 14.36 -0.37
C THR A 364 13.28 14.64 0.11
N ARG A 365 13.45 15.62 1.02
CA ARG A 365 14.77 15.93 1.61
C ARG A 365 15.33 14.71 2.35
N HIS A 366 14.51 14.05 3.16
CA HIS A 366 14.92 12.90 3.95
C HIS A 366 15.45 11.76 3.06
N MET A 367 14.81 11.48 1.91
CA MET A 367 15.36 10.50 0.95
C MET A 367 16.72 10.94 0.36
N VAL A 368 16.86 12.21 -0.01
CA VAL A 368 18.13 12.75 -0.52
C VAL A 368 19.25 12.63 0.52
N GLU A 369 18.95 12.88 1.79
CA GLU A 369 19.90 12.73 2.89
C GLU A 369 20.30 11.28 3.12
N LEU A 370 19.34 10.36 3.17
CA LEU A 370 19.64 8.92 3.28
C LEU A 370 20.53 8.42 2.13
N MET A 371 20.28 8.87 0.90
CA MET A 371 21.09 8.48 -0.25
C MET A 371 22.52 9.04 -0.17
N ARG A 372 22.69 10.27 0.33
CA ARG A 372 24.02 10.86 0.60
C ARG A 372 24.76 10.07 1.67
N GLU A 373 24.10 9.72 2.76
CA GLU A 373 24.67 8.91 3.84
C GLU A 373 25.08 7.51 3.35
N THR A 374 24.35 6.95 2.39
CA THR A 374 24.65 5.65 1.76
C THR A 374 25.77 5.74 0.71
N GLY A 375 26.20 6.96 0.34
CA GLY A 375 27.23 7.19 -0.69
C GLY A 375 26.75 6.92 -2.13
N GLY A 376 25.43 6.90 -2.36
CA GLY A 376 24.85 6.60 -3.67
C GLY A 376 24.82 7.80 -4.63
N LYS A 377 24.59 7.52 -5.92
CA LYS A 377 24.48 8.55 -6.97
C LYS A 377 23.14 9.30 -6.87
N ILE A 378 23.17 10.62 -7.07
CA ILE A 378 21.96 11.46 -7.05
C ILE A 378 21.89 12.32 -8.31
N GLU A 379 20.80 12.19 -9.06
CA GLU A 379 20.44 13.01 -10.21
C GLU A 379 19.27 13.91 -9.84
N THR A 380 19.53 15.20 -9.66
CA THR A 380 18.50 16.17 -9.27
C THR A 380 17.78 16.76 -10.49
N ILE A 381 16.45 16.87 -10.39
CA ILE A 381 15.60 17.72 -11.22
C ILE A 381 15.19 18.92 -10.35
N ASN A 382 15.76 20.09 -10.63
CA ASN A 382 15.60 21.26 -9.78
C ASN A 382 14.29 22.00 -10.07
N THR A 383 13.42 22.14 -9.07
CA THR A 383 12.13 22.85 -9.19
C THR A 383 12.19 24.33 -8.81
N SER A 384 13.32 24.86 -8.34
CA SER A 384 13.44 26.28 -7.97
C SER A 384 13.08 27.23 -9.11
N LYS A 385 13.31 26.82 -10.36
CA LYS A 385 12.86 27.56 -11.56
C LYS A 385 11.34 27.69 -11.69
N TYR A 386 10.56 26.87 -10.99
CA TYR A 386 9.10 26.93 -10.96
C TYR A 386 8.56 27.77 -9.80
N ILE A 387 9.41 28.06 -8.82
CA ILE A 387 9.04 28.79 -7.60
C ILE A 387 9.13 30.31 -7.84
N HIS A 388 9.87 30.77 -8.85
CA HIS A 388 10.01 32.18 -9.24
C HIS A 388 9.05 32.57 -10.36
N GLY A 389 7.76 32.71 -10.02
CA GLY A 389 6.72 33.33 -10.87
C GLY A 389 6.27 34.72 -10.42
N PHE A 390 6.79 35.25 -9.32
CA PHE A 390 6.49 36.60 -8.82
C PHE A 390 7.79 37.24 -8.32
N VAL A 391 8.01 38.51 -8.68
CA VAL A 391 9.21 39.35 -8.44
C VAL A 391 10.25 39.32 -9.57
N ALA A 392 9.93 40.04 -10.65
CA ALA A 392 10.96 40.75 -11.39
C ALA A 392 11.59 41.79 -10.45
N GLY A 393 12.88 41.66 -10.12
CA GLY A 393 13.64 42.74 -9.46
C GLY A 393 14.67 42.38 -8.40
N ALA A 394 14.91 41.10 -8.05
CA ALA A 394 15.79 40.76 -6.91
C ALA A 394 16.93 39.79 -7.24
N TYR A 395 17.45 39.79 -8.47
CA TYR A 395 18.57 38.93 -8.88
C TYR A 395 19.92 39.64 -9.06
N ASP A 396 20.05 40.89 -8.63
CA ASP A 396 21.36 41.54 -8.50
C ASP A 396 21.89 41.33 -7.07
N GLY A 397 22.62 40.23 -6.83
CA GLY A 397 23.47 40.17 -5.65
C GLY A 397 23.75 38.82 -4.96
N LEU A 398 23.34 37.67 -5.49
CA LEU A 398 23.68 36.38 -4.83
C LEU A 398 25.04 35.84 -5.31
N PRO A 399 25.94 35.40 -4.40
CA PRO A 399 27.27 34.94 -4.78
C PRO A 399 27.22 33.61 -5.54
N ASP A 400 28.08 33.49 -6.54
CA ASP A 400 28.32 32.28 -7.31
C ASP A 400 28.93 31.17 -6.41
N LEU A 401 28.12 30.16 -6.10
CA LEU A 401 28.47 29.02 -5.25
C LEU A 401 29.33 27.97 -5.97
N SER A 402 29.78 28.22 -7.19
CA SER A 402 30.70 27.31 -7.91
C SER A 402 32.17 27.43 -7.46
N LYS A 403 32.51 28.37 -6.58
CA LYS A 403 33.89 28.56 -6.09
C LYS A 403 34.08 28.04 -4.66
N PRO A 404 35.20 27.35 -4.35
CA PRO A 404 35.50 26.93 -2.99
C PRO A 404 35.79 28.14 -2.08
N VAL A 405 35.26 28.13 -0.87
CA VAL A 405 35.48 29.16 0.16
C VAL A 405 36.92 29.07 0.69
N PRO A 406 37.69 30.18 0.81
CA PRO A 406 39.04 30.13 1.39
C PRO A 406 38.98 29.85 2.90
N SER A 407 39.87 29.00 3.42
CA SER A 407 39.94 28.70 4.84
C SER A 407 40.39 29.92 5.65
N ALA A 408 39.54 30.40 6.57
CA ALA A 408 39.88 31.51 7.46
C ALA A 408 40.22 31.02 8.88
N THR A 409 41.52 31.12 9.14
CA THR A 409 42.29 31.38 10.37
C THR A 409 41.54 31.60 11.70
N LYS A 410 42.05 30.91 12.74
CA LYS A 410 41.75 31.07 14.17
C LYS A 410 41.75 32.55 14.62
N THR A 411 40.69 33.00 15.29
CA THR A 411 40.74 34.24 16.10
C THR A 411 39.98 34.09 17.42
N LYS A 412 40.51 34.76 18.45
CA LYS A 412 40.37 34.60 19.90
C LYS A 412 38.96 34.82 20.47
N ILE A 413 38.65 34.04 21.51
CA ILE A 413 37.52 34.23 22.44
C ILE A 413 37.80 35.45 23.34
N GLN A 414 36.91 36.44 23.35
CA GLN A 414 36.81 37.45 24.41
C GLN A 414 35.56 37.20 25.24
N LYS A 415 35.76 36.99 26.56
CA LYS A 415 34.73 36.92 27.60
C LYS A 415 34.00 38.26 27.72
N LYS A 416 32.68 38.25 27.88
CA LYS A 416 31.91 39.40 28.37
C LYS A 416 31.02 38.96 29.53
N ALA A 417 31.03 39.79 30.57
CA ALA A 417 30.60 39.52 31.94
C ALA A 417 29.08 39.52 32.16
N GLU A 418 28.64 38.68 33.11
CA GLU A 418 27.31 38.66 33.70
C GLU A 418 27.09 39.86 34.64
N LYS A 419 25.88 40.43 34.65
CA LYS A 419 25.38 41.32 35.69
C LYS A 419 24.13 40.71 36.34
N SER A 420 24.20 40.49 37.65
CA SER A 420 23.10 40.05 38.52
C SER A 420 22.00 41.10 38.69
N PRO A 421 20.76 40.70 39.04
CA PRO A 421 19.68 41.61 39.38
C PRO A 421 19.69 41.99 40.87
N ALA A 422 19.38 43.25 41.14
CA ALA A 422 19.32 43.88 42.47
C ALA A 422 18.04 43.50 43.24
N LYS A 423 18.17 43.32 44.57
CA LYS A 423 17.09 43.31 45.56
C LYS A 423 16.99 44.67 46.26
N GLY A 424 15.76 45.13 46.45
CA GLY A 424 15.32 45.78 47.70
C GLY A 424 15.15 47.30 47.68
N LYS A 425 13.90 47.76 47.75
CA LYS A 425 13.27 48.16 49.03
C LYS A 425 11.77 47.97 48.96
#